data_AF-A0A7K1U909-F1
#
_entry.id   AF-A0A7K1U909-F1
#
_cell.length_a   1.000
_cell.length_b   1.000
_cell.length_c   1.000
_cell.angle_alpha   90.00
_cell.angle_beta   90.00
_cell.angle_gamma   90.00
#
_symmetry.space_group_name_H-M   'P 1'
#
loop_
_entity.id
_entity.type
_entity.pdbx_description
1 polymer ?
#
loop_
_entity_poly.entity_id
_entity_poly.type
_entity_poly.pdbx_seq_one_letter_code
_entity_poly.pdbx_strand_id
1 'polypeptide(L)' 'MKKPVADSDPRPAKMCYSHIGGKLGQLLAEAFLEKGWIAKESPDSKHFYITPAGEKELTRMGIDLTQIK' A
#
# COMPACT_ATOMS: atom_id res chain seq x y z
N MET A 1 26.43 -3.09 -1.43
CA MET A 1 26.36 -4.57 -1.54
C MET A 1 25.10 -5.03 -0.79
N LYS A 2 24.02 -5.43 -1.50
CA LYS A 2 22.82 -5.97 -0.83
C LYS A 2 23.10 -7.43 -0.47
N LYS A 3 23.06 -7.78 0.82
CA LYS A 3 23.19 -9.17 1.27
C LYS A 3 22.03 -10.01 0.69
N PRO A 4 22.27 -11.28 0.34
CA PRO A 4 21.20 -12.18 -0.05
C PRO A 4 20.28 -12.36 1.17
N VAL A 5 19.00 -12.03 1.01
CA VAL A 5 18.00 -12.27 2.05
C VAL A 5 17.63 -13.75 1.95
N ALA A 6 17.99 -14.53 2.95
CA ALA A 6 17.55 -15.91 3.08
C ALA A 6 16.02 -15.93 3.20
N ASP A 7 15.37 -16.88 2.52
CA ASP A 7 13.91 -17.02 2.42
C ASP A 7 13.21 -17.22 3.79
N SER A 8 13.99 -17.52 4.83
CA SER A 8 13.53 -17.78 6.20
C SER A 8 13.63 -16.59 7.16
N ASP A 9 14.19 -15.44 6.74
CA ASP A 9 14.26 -14.26 7.60
C ASP A 9 12.97 -13.42 7.49
N PRO A 10 12.28 -13.12 8.61
CA PRO A 10 11.10 -12.28 8.58
C PRO A 10 11.46 -10.89 8.03
N ARG A 11 10.85 -10.53 6.89
CA ARG A 11 11.09 -9.21 6.29
C ARG A 11 10.58 -8.13 7.26
N PRO A 12 11.43 -7.18 7.65
CA PRO A 12 11.05 -6.19 8.65
C PRO A 12 9.94 -5.28 8.10
N ALA A 13 8.77 -5.31 8.74
CA ALA A 13 7.71 -4.34 8.55
C ALA A 13 7.79 -3.31 9.69
N LYS A 14 7.91 -2.03 9.35
CA LYS A 14 7.95 -0.95 10.34
C LYS A 14 6.60 -0.25 10.38
N MET A 15 6.03 -0.12 11.58
CA MET A 15 4.92 0.81 11.82
C MET A 15 5.51 2.20 12.04
N CYS A 16 5.12 3.17 11.22
CA CYS A 16 5.37 4.58 11.48
C CYS A 16 4.12 5.16 12.11
N TYR A 17 4.16 5.44 13.41
CA TYR A 17 3.00 5.88 14.19
C TYR A 17 1.83 4.90 14.06
N SER A 18 0.82 5.24 13.27
CA SER A 18 -0.44 4.50 13.04
C SER A 18 -0.54 3.86 11.65
N HIS A 19 0.51 3.88 10.82
CA HIS A 19 0.50 3.30 9.48
C HIS A 19 1.71 2.41 9.21
N ILE A 20 1.58 1.52 8.23
CA ILE A 20 2.70 0.75 7.69
C ILE A 20 3.59 1.69 6.90
N GLY A 21 4.81 1.92 7.40
CA GLY A 21 5.80 2.80 6.82
C GLY A 21 6.99 2.06 6.21
N GLY A 22 7.95 2.82 5.69
CA GLY A 22 9.19 2.28 5.12
C GLY A 22 8.97 1.57 3.76
N LYS A 23 9.86 0.63 3.44
CA LYS A 23 9.87 0.00 2.10
C LYS A 23 8.62 -0.83 1.82
N LEU A 24 8.01 -1.43 2.84
CA LEU A 24 6.78 -2.20 2.70
C LEU A 24 5.60 -1.30 2.30
N GLY A 25 5.41 -0.16 3.00
CA GLY A 25 4.36 0.80 2.65
C GLY A 25 4.53 1.35 1.23
N GLN A 26 5.76 1.63 0.81
CA GLN A 26 6.05 2.05 -0.57
C GLN A 26 5.65 0.99 -1.60
N LEU A 27 6.04 -0.27 -1.39
CA LEU A 27 5.72 -1.37 -2.31
C LEU A 27 4.22 -1.64 -2.39
N LEU A 28 3.49 -1.52 -1.27
CA LEU A 28 2.03 -1.64 -1.27
C LEU A 28 1.38 -0.52 -2.09
N ALA A 29 1.82 0.72 -1.91
CA ALA A 29 1.29 1.85 -2.68
C ALA A 29 1.56 1.70 -4.19
N GLU A 30 2.79 1.30 -4.57
CA GLU A 30 3.15 1.01 -5.97
C GLU A 30 2.27 -0.11 -6.54
N ALA A 31 2.11 -1.22 -5.82
CA ALA A 31 1.27 -2.34 -6.26
C ALA A 31 -0.21 -1.96 -6.39
N PHE A 32 -0.74 -1.12 -5.49
CA PHE A 32 -2.12 -0.65 -5.56
C PHE A 32 -2.34 0.33 -6.71
N LEU A 33 -1.33 1.15 -7.05
CA LEU A 33 -1.37 2.00 -8.25
C LEU A 33 -1.36 1.17 -9.53
N GLU A 34 -0.45 0.19 -9.63
CA GLU A 34 -0.35 -0.70 -10.80
C GLU A 34 -1.62 -1.52 -11.02
N LYS A 35 -2.27 -1.96 -9.92
CA LYS A 35 -3.56 -2.66 -9.98
C LYS A 35 -4.75 -1.72 -10.22
N GLY A 36 -4.53 -0.41 -10.23
CA GLY A 36 -5.58 0.60 -10.36
C GLY A 36 -6.53 0.66 -9.18
N TRP A 37 -6.13 0.17 -7.99
CA TRP A 37 -6.93 0.22 -6.76
C TRP A 37 -6.91 1.62 -6.14
N ILE A 38 -5.77 2.31 -6.27
CA ILE A 38 -5.65 3.71 -5.93
C ILE A 38 -5.16 4.48 -7.15
N ALA A 39 -5.49 5.76 -7.22
CA ALA A 39 -5.05 6.65 -8.29
C ALA A 39 -4.75 8.05 -7.75
N LYS A 40 -4.08 8.84 -8.57
CA LYS A 40 -3.79 10.26 -8.31
C LYS A 40 -4.56 11.11 -9.30
N GLU A 41 -4.95 12.31 -8.91
CA GLU A 41 -5.60 13.26 -9.83
C GLU A 41 -4.58 13.81 -10.85
N SER A 42 -3.33 13.95 -10.43
CA SER A 42 -2.21 14.36 -11.27
C SER A 42 -0.92 13.67 -10.82
N PRO A 43 0.11 13.57 -11.69
CA PRO A 43 1.39 12.95 -11.35
C PRO A 43 2.05 13.59 -10.12
N ASP A 44 1.92 14.91 -9.98
CA ASP A 44 2.48 15.72 -8.89
C ASP A 44 1.61 15.73 -7.63
N SER A 45 0.41 15.15 -7.68
CA SER A 45 -0.46 15.08 -6.51
C SER A 45 0.17 14.19 -5.44
N LYS A 46 0.13 14.71 -4.21
CA LYS A 46 0.53 14.00 -2.98
C LYS A 46 -0.61 13.16 -2.42
N HIS A 47 -1.83 13.35 -2.92
CA HIS A 47 -3.01 12.66 -2.44
C HIS A 47 -3.36 11.52 -3.40
N PHE A 48 -3.71 10.39 -2.79
CA PHE A 48 -4.28 9.25 -3.49
C PHE A 48 -5.76 9.18 -3.16
N TYR A 49 -6.56 8.75 -4.12
CA TYR A 49 -7.94 8.36 -3.90
C TYR A 49 -8.10 6.88 -4.24
N ILE A 50 -9.06 6.23 -3.59
CA ILE A 50 -9.44 4.85 -3.90
C ILE A 50 -10.36 4.88 -5.11
N THR A 51 -10.09 4.02 -6.09
CA THR A 51 -10.95 3.88 -7.27
C THR A 51 -12.11 2.93 -6.96
N PRO A 52 -13.19 2.91 -7.76
CA PRO A 52 -14.26 1.91 -7.58
C PRO A 52 -13.76 0.45 -7.64
N ALA A 53 -12.72 0.18 -8.43
CA ALA A 53 -12.08 -1.13 -8.47
C ALA A 53 -11.32 -1.43 -7.16
N GLY A 54 -10.63 -0.42 -6.62
CA GLY A 54 -9.97 -0.50 -5.32
C GLY A 54 -10.93 -0.74 -4.18
N GLU A 55 -12.10 -0.08 -4.17
CA GLU A 55 -13.10 -0.28 -3.12
C GLU A 55 -13.52 -1.76 -3.02
N LYS A 56 -13.83 -2.36 -4.17
CA LYS A 56 -14.22 -3.76 -4.25
C LYS A 56 -13.10 -4.71 -3.81
N GLU A 57 -11.88 -4.51 -4.31
CA GLU A 57 -10.78 -5.44 -4.04
C GLU A 57 -10.18 -5.28 -2.64
N LEU A 58 -10.08 -4.05 -2.12
CA LEU A 58 -9.65 -3.81 -0.74
C LEU A 58 -10.66 -4.38 0.26
N THR A 59 -11.96 -4.21 0.00
CA THR A 59 -13.00 -4.87 0.81
C THR A 59 -12.89 -6.39 0.72
N ARG A 60 -12.63 -6.94 -0.48
CA ARG A 60 -12.39 -8.39 -0.67
C ARG A 60 -11.15 -8.90 0.08
N MET A 61 -10.13 -8.06 0.23
CA MET A 61 -8.94 -8.34 1.03
C MET A 61 -9.23 -8.29 2.54
N GLY A 62 -10.43 -7.85 2.95
CA GLY A 62 -10.85 -7.74 4.35
C GLY A 62 -10.54 -6.37 4.97
N ILE A 63 -10.24 -5.36 4.16
CA ILE A 63 -10.01 -3.99 4.63
C ILE A 63 -11.34 -3.24 4.67
N ASP A 64 -11.74 -2.79 5.85
CA ASP A 64 -12.92 -1.96 6.03
C ASP A 64 -12.63 -0.50 5.69
N LEU A 65 -13.11 -0.06 4.53
CA LEU A 65 -12.92 1.30 4.04
C LEU A 65 -13.76 2.34 4.78
N THR A 66 -14.78 1.93 5.54
CA THR A 66 -15.59 2.87 6.34
C THR A 66 -14.81 3.51 7.49
N GLN A 67 -13.65 2.95 7.82
CA GLN A 67 -12.72 3.50 8.81
C GLN A 67 -11.92 4.71 8.30
N ILE A 68 -11.98 5.00 6.99
CA ILE A 68 -11.33 6.16 6.37
C ILE A 68 -12.31 7.34 6.43
N LYS A 69 -11.93 8.41 7.14
CA LYS A 69 -12.68 9.68 7.25
C LYS A 69 -12.04 10.79 6.44
#